data_AF-A0A969EHV5-F1
#
_entry.id   AF-A0A969EHV5-F1
#
_cell.length_a   1.000
_cell.length_b   1.000
_cell.length_c   1.000
_cell.angle_alpha   90.00
_cell.angle_beta   90.00
_cell.angle_gamma   90.00
#
_symmetry.space_group_name_H-M   'P 1'
#
loop_
_entity.id
_entity.type
_entity.pdbx_description
1 polymer ?
#
loop_
_entity_poly.entity_id
_entity_poly.type
_entity_poly.pdbx_seq_one_letter_code
_entity_poly.pdbx_strand_id
1 'polypeptide(L)'
;MAFYKLEKEGLIGENFERNLDVLKKSITNEMELRGYQEAENDPELLINIGIIVKEEIQTRQTDYRTDAYKYSGQRNYYWESKEVEVNRYKEGTVRLEFVDAKQNARVWFGAATGTVTDKQEEAEKRINQAMRKLFTYFPVDVPEGKK
;
A
#
# COMPACT_ATOMS: atom_id res chain seq x y z
N MET A 1 -18.87 -0.62 -17.64
CA MET A 1 -18.21 -1.69 -16.85
C MET A 1 -17.92 -1.13 -15.46
N ALA A 2 -18.62 -1.63 -14.43
CA ALA A 2 -18.75 -1.00 -13.11
C ALA A 2 -18.51 -1.96 -11.94
N PHE A 3 -18.34 -1.46 -10.71
CA PHE A 3 -17.69 -2.14 -9.57
C PHE A 3 -18.23 -1.74 -8.15
N TYR A 4 -18.48 -2.68 -7.20
CA TYR A 4 -18.12 -2.52 -5.74
C TYR A 4 -18.11 -3.83 -4.88
N LYS A 5 -17.08 -4.04 -4.02
CA LYS A 5 -17.13 -4.72 -2.69
C LYS A 5 -15.82 -4.44 -1.90
N LEU A 6 -15.93 -4.21 -0.58
CA LEU A 6 -14.84 -3.79 0.32
C LEU A 6 -14.64 -4.82 1.45
N GLU A 7 -13.41 -5.31 1.64
CA GLU A 7 -13.01 -6.15 2.78
C GLU A 7 -11.85 -5.47 3.54
N LYS A 8 -11.98 -5.32 4.86
CA LYS A 8 -11.12 -4.48 5.72
C LYS A 8 -10.32 -5.35 6.70
N GLU A 9 -8.98 -5.28 6.71
CA GLU A 9 -8.14 -5.96 7.71
C GLU A 9 -6.87 -5.14 8.04
N GLY A 10 -6.81 -4.45 9.20
CA GLY A 10 -5.56 -3.81 9.65
C GLY A 10 -5.72 -2.69 10.69
N LEU A 11 -4.59 -2.10 11.08
CA LEU A 11 -4.55 -0.94 11.99
C LEU A 11 -5.20 0.29 11.32
N ILE A 12 -6.27 0.80 11.93
CA ILE A 12 -7.03 1.95 11.46
C ILE A 12 -6.44 3.23 12.09
N GLY A 13 -5.74 4.03 11.29
CA GLY A 13 -5.24 5.35 11.71
C GLY A 13 -6.30 6.46 11.56
N GLU A 14 -6.06 7.63 12.16
CA GLU A 14 -6.98 8.78 12.14
C GLU A 14 -7.39 9.23 10.72
N ASN A 15 -6.45 9.17 9.77
CA ASN A 15 -6.67 9.55 8.37
C ASN A 15 -7.13 8.39 7.46
N PHE A 16 -7.47 7.23 8.02
CA PHE A 16 -7.77 6.03 7.23
C PHE A 16 -8.92 6.24 6.23
N GLU A 17 -10.06 6.76 6.67
CA GLU A 17 -11.24 6.95 5.81
C GLU A 17 -10.95 7.95 4.68
N ARG A 18 -10.23 9.05 4.98
CA ARG A 18 -9.82 10.02 3.95
C ARG A 18 -8.87 9.40 2.93
N ASN A 19 -7.92 8.58 3.37
CA ASN A 19 -7.01 7.86 2.48
C ASN A 19 -7.71 6.78 1.66
N LEU A 20 -8.75 6.15 2.22
CA LEU A 20 -9.62 5.22 1.49
C LEU A 20 -10.38 5.93 0.36
N ASP A 21 -10.92 7.12 0.61
CA ASP A 21 -11.59 7.91 -0.43
C ASP A 21 -10.63 8.33 -1.55
N VAL A 22 -9.41 8.73 -1.19
CA VAL A 22 -8.36 9.05 -2.17
C VAL A 22 -8.00 7.83 -2.99
N LEU A 23 -7.87 6.66 -2.35
CA LEU A 23 -7.60 5.41 -3.03
C LEU A 23 -8.71 5.04 -4.03
N LYS A 24 -9.97 5.09 -3.59
CA LYS A 24 -11.14 4.86 -4.46
C LYS A 24 -11.13 5.79 -5.65
N LYS A 25 -10.95 7.10 -5.42
CA LYS A 25 -10.88 8.11 -6.49
C LYS A 25 -9.74 7.82 -7.47
N SER A 26 -8.57 7.43 -6.97
CA SER A 26 -7.43 7.08 -7.83
C SER A 26 -7.72 5.85 -8.69
N ILE A 27 -8.37 4.83 -8.13
CA ILE A 27 -8.78 3.62 -8.87
C ILE A 27 -9.82 3.99 -9.93
N THR A 28 -10.85 4.76 -9.57
CA THR A 28 -11.88 5.23 -10.51
C THR A 28 -11.26 5.99 -11.67
N ASN A 29 -10.36 6.94 -11.41
CA ASN A 29 -9.68 7.70 -12.46
C ASN A 29 -8.90 6.77 -13.43
N GLU A 30 -8.14 5.80 -12.90
CA GLU A 30 -7.37 4.86 -13.74
C GLU A 30 -8.29 3.97 -14.59
N MET A 31 -9.46 3.61 -14.06
CA MET A 31 -10.48 2.85 -14.78
C MET A 31 -11.14 3.71 -15.88
N GLU A 32 -11.52 4.94 -15.58
CA GLU A 32 -12.12 5.88 -16.55
C GLU A 32 -11.16 6.24 -17.70
N LEU A 33 -9.87 6.38 -17.40
CA LEU A 33 -8.83 6.54 -18.42
C LEU A 33 -8.80 5.38 -19.40
N ARG A 34 -9.12 4.16 -18.92
CA ARG A 34 -9.18 2.92 -19.72
C ARG A 34 -10.56 2.66 -20.33
N GLY A 35 -11.48 3.63 -20.24
CA GLY A 35 -12.81 3.53 -20.86
C GLY A 35 -13.86 2.81 -20.02
N TYR A 36 -13.54 2.45 -18.77
CA TYR A 36 -14.53 1.96 -17.82
C TYR A 36 -15.39 3.11 -17.29
N GLN A 37 -16.55 2.79 -16.73
CA GLN A 37 -17.48 3.76 -16.16
C GLN A 37 -18.10 3.14 -14.92
N GLU A 38 -18.13 3.88 -13.82
CA GLU A 38 -18.85 3.48 -12.63
C GLU A 38 -20.33 3.26 -12.95
N ALA A 39 -20.93 2.23 -12.34
CA ALA A 39 -22.35 1.96 -12.44
C ALA A 39 -22.83 1.37 -11.12
N GLU A 40 -23.99 1.85 -10.71
CA GLU A 40 -24.62 1.48 -9.45
C GLU A 40 -25.38 0.15 -9.58
N ASN A 41 -25.85 -0.19 -10.78
CA ASN A 41 -26.67 -1.36 -11.06
C ASN A 41 -26.05 -2.21 -12.18
N ASP A 42 -26.17 -3.53 -12.05
CA ASP A 42 -25.71 -4.54 -13.00
C ASP A 42 -24.26 -4.36 -13.51
N PRO A 43 -23.28 -4.30 -12.59
CA PRO A 43 -21.88 -4.21 -12.95
C PRO A 43 -21.40 -5.42 -13.76
N GLU A 44 -20.55 -5.19 -14.76
CA GLU A 44 -19.86 -6.29 -15.46
C GLU A 44 -18.54 -6.70 -14.77
N LEU A 45 -17.97 -5.84 -13.91
CA LEU A 45 -16.63 -6.03 -13.36
C LEU A 45 -16.50 -5.51 -11.92
N LEU A 46 -16.49 -6.40 -10.93
CA LEU A 46 -16.21 -6.04 -9.54
C LEU A 46 -14.68 -5.90 -9.31
N ILE A 47 -14.24 -5.24 -8.24
CA ILE A 47 -12.85 -4.81 -7.90
C ILE A 47 -12.65 -4.89 -6.37
N ASN A 48 -12.55 -6.06 -5.76
CA ASN A 48 -12.39 -6.10 -4.31
C ASN A 48 -11.12 -5.34 -3.87
N ILE A 49 -11.28 -4.39 -2.93
CA ILE A 49 -10.17 -3.62 -2.36
C ILE A 49 -9.87 -4.19 -0.98
N GLY A 50 -8.66 -4.71 -0.81
CA GLY A 50 -8.11 -5.11 0.48
C GLY A 50 -7.01 -4.15 0.91
N ILE A 51 -7.04 -3.67 2.15
CA ILE A 51 -6.00 -2.79 2.70
C ILE A 51 -5.48 -3.39 3.99
N ILE A 52 -4.16 -3.54 4.09
CA ILE A 52 -3.47 -4.02 5.29
C ILE A 52 -2.43 -2.99 5.70
N VAL A 53 -2.41 -2.62 6.98
CA VAL A 53 -1.38 -1.76 7.57
C VAL A 53 -0.70 -2.51 8.71
N LYS A 54 0.63 -2.58 8.66
CA LYS A 54 1.49 -3.21 9.66
C LYS A 54 2.52 -2.22 10.17
N GLU A 55 2.88 -2.35 11.45
CA GLU A 55 4.04 -1.64 12.00
C GLU A 55 5.28 -2.49 11.78
N GLU A 56 6.31 -1.89 11.19
CA GLU A 56 7.60 -2.50 10.89
C GLU A 56 8.68 -1.83 11.73
N ILE A 57 9.52 -2.66 12.35
CA ILE A 57 10.68 -2.23 13.14
C ILE A 57 11.92 -2.53 12.30
N GLN A 58 12.58 -1.49 11.81
CA GLN A 58 13.87 -1.63 11.16
C GLN A 58 14.95 -1.69 12.23
N THR A 59 15.79 -2.71 12.14
CA THR A 59 16.91 -2.91 13.07
C THR A 59 18.24 -2.89 12.32
N ARG A 60 19.34 -2.67 13.06
CA ARG A 60 20.70 -2.91 12.59
C ARG A 60 21.52 -3.63 13.65
N GLN A 61 22.59 -4.29 13.23
CA GLN A 61 23.60 -4.77 14.17
C GLN A 61 24.51 -3.62 14.65
N THR A 62 24.85 -3.66 15.93
CA THR A 62 25.90 -2.80 16.48
C THR A 62 27.28 -3.23 15.98
N ASP A 63 28.13 -2.27 15.66
CA ASP A 63 29.52 -2.45 15.21
C ASP A 63 30.48 -1.81 16.22
N TYR A 64 31.42 -2.60 16.75
CA TYR A 64 32.43 -2.16 17.72
C TYR A 64 33.29 -0.97 17.24
N ARG A 65 33.36 -0.73 15.93
CA ARG A 65 34.13 0.37 15.33
C ARG A 65 33.38 1.69 15.35
N THR A 66 32.05 1.66 15.31
CA THR A 66 31.20 2.86 15.18
C THR A 66 30.30 3.10 16.39
N ASP A 67 30.01 2.06 17.18
CA ASP A 67 29.15 2.13 18.36
C ASP A 67 29.99 2.26 19.64
N ALA A 68 29.58 3.19 20.51
CA ALA A 68 30.32 3.50 21.72
C ALA A 68 30.37 2.31 22.70
N TYR A 69 31.56 2.03 23.23
CA TYR A 69 31.76 1.04 24.28
C TYR A 69 31.07 1.48 25.58
N LYS A 70 30.17 0.65 26.12
CA LYS A 70 29.70 0.81 27.49
C LYS A 70 30.78 0.32 28.45
N TYR A 71 31.49 1.25 29.09
CA TYR A 71 32.48 0.93 30.11
C TYR A 71 31.79 0.46 31.39
N SER A 72 31.82 -0.85 31.65
CA SER A 72 31.51 -1.42 32.96
C SER A 72 32.82 -1.46 33.75
N GLY A 73 32.90 -0.81 34.92
CA GLY A 73 34.12 -0.50 35.67
C GLY A 73 34.96 -1.68 36.21
N GLN A 74 34.90 -2.86 35.60
CA GLN A 74 35.79 -3.99 35.85
C GLN A 74 36.61 -4.29 34.59
N ARG A 75 37.87 -4.66 34.79
CA ARG A 75 38.96 -4.75 33.79
C ARG A 75 38.79 -5.79 32.67
N ASN A 76 37.56 -6.25 32.42
CA ASN A 76 37.21 -7.24 31.40
C ASN A 76 36.33 -6.57 30.33
N TYR A 77 36.90 -6.36 29.15
CA TYR A 77 36.15 -5.88 27.99
C TYR A 77 35.48 -7.06 27.31
N TYR A 78 34.16 -7.17 27.48
CA TYR A 78 33.31 -8.09 26.74
C TYR A 78 32.45 -7.27 25.76
N TRP A 79 32.60 -7.54 24.46
CA TRP A 79 31.77 -6.95 23.41
C TRP A 79 30.98 -8.05 22.72
N GLU A 80 29.68 -7.82 22.54
CA GLU A 80 28.77 -8.71 21.85
C GLU A 80 27.92 -7.86 20.90
N SER A 81 27.77 -8.32 19.66
CA SER A 81 26.91 -7.66 18.69
C SER A 81 25.45 -7.79 19.13
N LYS A 82 24.72 -6.68 19.14
CA LYS A 82 23.30 -6.62 19.46
C LYS A 82 22.54 -6.05 18.29
N GLU A 83 21.32 -6.54 18.11
CA GLU A 83 20.36 -5.92 17.22
C GLU A 83 19.72 -4.73 17.92
N VAL A 84 19.78 -3.55 17.31
CA VAL A 84 19.20 -2.31 17.82
C VAL A 84 18.20 -1.74 16.83
N GLU A 85 17.06 -1.27 17.33
CA GLU A 85 16.07 -0.55 16.53
C GLU A 85 16.67 0.76 16.02
N VAL A 86 16.58 0.98 14.71
CA VAL A 86 17.03 2.21 14.05
C VAL A 86 15.87 3.04 13.54
N ASN A 87 14.74 2.40 13.24
CA ASN A 87 13.56 3.08 12.74
C ASN A 87 12.31 2.24 13.01
N ARG A 88 11.17 2.91 13.12
CA ARG A 88 9.85 2.29 13.21
C ARG A 88 8.93 3.02 12.25
N TYR A 89 8.28 2.28 11.37
CA TYR A 89 7.39 2.85 10.36
C TYR A 89 6.18 1.97 10.14
N LYS A 90 5.13 2.55 9.56
CA LYS A 90 3.95 1.79 9.14
C LYS A 90 4.09 1.44 7.67
N GLU A 91 3.93 0.17 7.32
CA GLU A 91 3.83 -0.30 5.94
C GLU A 91 2.37 -0.60 5.60
N GLY A 92 1.89 -0.02 4.50
CA GLY A 92 0.56 -0.24 3.96
C GLY A 92 0.65 -1.04 2.67
N THR A 93 -0.21 -2.05 2.52
CA THR A 93 -0.41 -2.81 1.29
C THR A 93 -1.87 -2.69 0.84
N VAL A 94 -2.07 -2.26 -0.40
CA VAL A 94 -3.36 -2.28 -1.09
C VAL A 94 -3.38 -3.45 -2.06
N ARG A 95 -4.42 -4.25 -2.03
CA ARG A 95 -4.73 -5.33 -2.97
C ARG A 95 -5.98 -4.97 -3.75
N LEU A 96 -5.91 -5.14 -5.06
CA LEU A 96 -7.04 -4.98 -5.97
C LEU A 96 -7.31 -6.32 -6.65
N GLU A 97 -8.55 -6.78 -6.56
CA GLU A 97 -8.99 -8.02 -7.20
C GLU A 97 -10.16 -7.75 -8.12
N PHE A 98 -9.94 -7.90 -9.42
CA PHE A 98 -10.96 -7.65 -10.43
C PHE A 98 -11.69 -8.95 -10.73
N VAL A 99 -13.02 -8.94 -10.65
CA VAL A 99 -13.88 -10.12 -10.74
C VAL A 99 -14.94 -9.89 -11.82
N ASP A 100 -15.01 -10.77 -12.81
CA ASP A 100 -16.12 -10.78 -13.77
C ASP A 100 -17.42 -11.10 -13.02
N ALA A 101 -18.39 -10.18 -13.08
CA ALA A 101 -19.62 -10.30 -12.31
C ALA A 101 -20.55 -11.40 -12.82
N LYS A 102 -20.49 -11.75 -14.11
CA LYS A 102 -21.33 -12.80 -14.72
C LYS A 102 -20.81 -14.18 -14.36
N GLN A 103 -19.49 -14.33 -14.35
CA GLN A 103 -18.80 -15.60 -14.09
C GLN A 103 -18.46 -15.78 -12.61
N ASN A 104 -18.55 -14.72 -11.80
CA ASN A 104 -18.07 -14.66 -10.43
C ASN A 104 -16.64 -15.20 -10.29
N ALA A 105 -15.78 -14.80 -11.24
CA ALA A 105 -14.42 -15.31 -11.36
C ALA A 105 -13.42 -14.15 -11.41
N ARG A 106 -12.33 -14.27 -10.65
CA ARG A 106 -11.25 -13.29 -10.68
C ARG A 106 -10.58 -13.28 -12.05
N VAL A 107 -10.60 -12.12 -12.70
CA VAL A 107 -9.95 -11.88 -13.99
C VAL A 107 -8.59 -11.19 -13.86
N TRP A 108 -8.35 -10.45 -12.78
CA TRP A 108 -7.05 -9.83 -12.52
C TRP A 108 -6.80 -9.60 -11.02
N PHE A 109 -5.53 -9.57 -10.64
CA PHE A 109 -5.09 -9.25 -9.28
C PHE A 109 -3.84 -8.38 -9.34
N GLY A 110 -3.79 -7.39 -8.47
CA GLY A 110 -2.60 -6.56 -8.29
C GLY A 110 -2.46 -6.11 -6.84
N ALA A 111 -1.22 -5.88 -6.42
CA ALA A 111 -0.94 -5.31 -5.10
C ALA A 111 0.13 -4.22 -5.18
N ALA A 112 -0.02 -3.20 -4.36
CA ALA A 112 0.96 -2.13 -4.17
C ALA A 112 1.25 -1.96 -2.69
N THR A 113 2.53 -1.84 -2.35
CA THR A 113 3.02 -1.70 -0.98
C THR A 113 3.83 -0.42 -0.84
N GLY A 114 3.73 0.26 0.30
CA GLY A 114 4.51 1.46 0.59
C GLY A 114 4.35 1.94 2.03
N THR A 115 5.18 2.90 2.43
CA THR A 115 5.16 3.46 3.78
C THR A 115 3.97 4.40 3.98
N VAL A 116 3.27 4.26 5.10
CA VAL A 116 2.16 5.12 5.53
C VAL A 116 2.71 6.35 6.25
N THR A 117 2.10 7.50 5.99
CA THR A 117 2.45 8.80 6.60
C THR A 117 1.18 9.44 7.15
N ASP A 118 1.30 10.11 8.29
CA ASP A 118 0.17 10.84 8.89
C ASP A 118 -0.07 12.20 8.20
N LYS A 119 0.90 12.67 7.40
CA LYS A 119 0.74 13.89 6.60
C LYS A 119 -0.13 13.63 5.38
N GLN A 120 -1.32 14.19 5.41
CA GLN A 120 -2.36 13.92 4.41
C GLN A 120 -1.94 14.21 2.97
N GLU A 121 -1.31 15.36 2.68
CA GLU A 121 -0.87 15.68 1.32
C GLU A 121 0.19 14.71 0.78
N GLU A 122 1.08 14.21 1.66
CA GLU A 122 2.08 13.21 1.28
C GLU A 122 1.42 11.85 1.05
N ALA A 123 0.44 11.47 1.88
CA ALA A 123 -0.34 10.25 1.71
C ALA A 123 -1.07 10.24 0.37
N GLU A 124 -1.76 11.34 0.02
CA GLU A 124 -2.47 11.48 -1.25
C GLU A 124 -1.54 11.31 -2.46
N LYS A 125 -0.36 11.96 -2.44
CA LYS A 125 0.65 11.81 -3.49
C LYS A 125 1.14 10.37 -3.62
N ARG A 126 1.43 9.71 -2.50
CA ARG A 126 1.92 8.31 -2.47
C ARG A 126 0.86 7.33 -2.99
N ILE A 127 -0.39 7.50 -2.59
CA ILE A 127 -1.52 6.67 -3.05
C ILE A 127 -1.67 6.78 -4.57
N ASN A 128 -1.74 8.01 -5.09
CA ASN A 128 -1.90 8.24 -6.53
C ASN A 128 -0.72 7.66 -7.33
N GLN A 129 0.51 7.83 -6.85
CA GLN A 129 1.70 7.25 -7.49
C GLN A 129 1.69 5.72 -7.46
N ALA A 130 1.31 5.13 -6.32
CA ALA A 130 1.23 3.68 -6.16
C ALA A 130 0.17 3.08 -7.09
N MET A 131 -1.02 3.69 -7.17
CA MET A 131 -2.08 3.23 -8.07
C MET A 131 -1.67 3.39 -9.54
N ARG A 132 -1.15 4.54 -9.95
CA ARG A 132 -0.65 4.72 -11.33
C ARG A 132 0.37 3.66 -11.72
N LYS A 133 1.31 3.35 -10.82
CA LYS A 133 2.31 2.29 -11.03
C LYS A 133 1.68 0.90 -11.04
N LEU A 134 0.70 0.61 -10.18
CA LEU A 134 0.01 -0.67 -10.18
C LEU A 134 -0.75 -0.90 -11.49
N PHE A 135 -1.43 0.13 -11.98
CA PHE A 135 -2.21 0.09 -13.21
C PHE A 135 -1.37 -0.01 -14.49
N THR A 136 -0.03 0.12 -14.44
CA THR A 136 0.83 -0.24 -15.58
C THR A 136 0.88 -1.74 -15.84
N TYR A 137 0.49 -2.57 -14.86
CA TYR A 137 0.39 -4.02 -14.97
C TYR A 137 -1.05 -4.51 -15.25
N PHE A 138 -2.01 -3.59 -15.35
CA PHE A 138 -3.37 -3.92 -15.71
C PHE A 138 -3.45 -4.15 -17.23
N PRO A 139 -4.08 -5.23 -17.72
CA PRO A 139 -3.98 -5.67 -19.11
C PRO A 139 -4.74 -4.80 -20.12
N VAL A 140 -5.49 -3.80 -19.67
CA VAL A 140 -6.20 -2.87 -20.57
C VAL A 140 -5.45 -1.55 -20.62
N ASP A 141 -5.02 -1.20 -21.84
CA ASP A 141 -4.30 0.03 -22.11
C ASP A 141 -5.21 1.26 -22.10
N VAL A 142 -4.60 2.42 -21.86
CA VAL A 142 -5.25 3.72 -22.05
C VAL A 142 -5.40 3.98 -23.56
N PRO A 143 -6.61 4.25 -24.08
CA PRO A 143 -6.82 4.58 -25.49
C PRO A 143 -5.96 5.76 -25.94
N GLU A 144 -5.46 5.75 -27.18
CA GLU A 144 -4.48 6.72 -27.68
C GLU A 144 -4.92 8.20 -27.55
N GLY A 145 -6.23 8.48 -27.58
CA GLY A 145 -6.77 9.84 -27.40
C GLY A 145 -6.90 10.33 -25.95
N LYS A 146 -6.53 9.51 -24.95
CA LYS A 146 -6.60 9.82 -23.51
C LYS A 146 -5.25 9.70 -22.79
N LYS A 147 -4.16 9.43 -23.52
CA LYS A 147 -2.81 9.34 -22.98
C LYS A 147 -2.23 10.69 -22.58
#